data_AF-A0A0K1EEH5-F1
#
_entry.id   AF-A0A0K1EEH5-F1
#
_cell.length_a   1.000
_cell.length_b   1.000
_cell.length_c   1.000
_cell.angle_alpha   90.00
_cell.angle_beta   90.00
_cell.angle_gamma   90.00
#
_symmetry.space_group_name_H-M   'P 1'
#
loop_
_entity.id
_entity.type
_entity.pdbx_description
1 polymer ?
#
loop_
_entity_poly.entity_id
_entity_poly.type
_entity_poly.pdbx_seq_one_letter_code
_entity_poly.pdbx_strand_id
1 'polypeptide(L)'
;MGLCEPRPKGCDDDCPGVCGCDGKFYCNSCYAQSAGMDVSPGTTCAAPDDFAAGFYFGGLDRLILRKVDLARDLCIRIVFVTPPSQGGVFNISLPEDWGVSDAWITNSAADCEASPETPPGESAQATGGSGMVSWTTGSSMYVPCRVGIDATLIFSGAPSWAPASVPLSAAGIVVEGGCQ
;
A
#
# COMPACT_ATOMS: atom_id res chain seq x y z
N MET A 1 -31.35 4.86 -17.68
CA MET A 1 -31.89 3.49 -17.84
C MET A 1 -30.74 2.64 -18.34
N GLY A 2 -30.26 1.68 -17.55
CA GLY A 2 -29.22 0.72 -17.99
C GLY A 2 -29.89 -0.59 -18.40
N LEU A 3 -29.48 -1.16 -19.53
CA LEU A 3 -29.90 -2.49 -19.95
C LEU A 3 -28.98 -3.50 -19.27
N CYS A 4 -29.53 -4.49 -18.57
CA CYS A 4 -28.71 -5.58 -18.03
C CYS A 4 -28.25 -6.48 -19.17
N GLU A 5 -26.96 -6.42 -19.51
CA GLU A 5 -26.35 -7.36 -20.44
C GLU A 5 -25.99 -8.69 -19.74
N PRO A 6 -26.09 -9.83 -20.45
CA PRO A 6 -25.71 -11.12 -19.92
C PRO A 6 -24.20 -11.19 -19.65
N ARG A 7 -23.82 -11.76 -18.50
CA ARG A 7 -22.41 -11.88 -18.10
C ARG A 7 -21.61 -12.71 -19.11
N PRO A 8 -20.39 -12.28 -19.49
CA PRO A 8 -19.52 -13.03 -20.36
C PRO A 8 -19.15 -14.38 -19.71
N LYS A 9 -19.08 -15.44 -20.54
CA LYS A 9 -18.76 -16.81 -20.09
C LYS A 9 -17.26 -17.09 -19.95
N GLY A 10 -16.43 -16.18 -20.44
CA GLY A 10 -14.97 -16.25 -20.40
C GLY A 10 -14.38 -14.93 -20.89
N CYS A 11 -13.18 -14.60 -20.39
CA CYS A 11 -12.46 -13.37 -20.70
C CYS A 11 -11.08 -13.71 -21.23
N ASP A 12 -10.56 -12.86 -22.12
CA ASP A 12 -9.17 -12.94 -22.52
C ASP A 12 -8.26 -12.57 -21.34
N ASP A 13 -7.06 -13.16 -21.30
CA ASP A 13 -6.06 -12.92 -20.25
C ASP A 13 -5.29 -11.60 -20.43
N ASP A 14 -5.63 -10.80 -21.44
CA ASP A 14 -5.02 -9.49 -21.67
C ASP A 14 -5.43 -8.52 -20.54
N CYS A 15 -4.45 -7.86 -19.92
CA CYS A 15 -4.66 -7.03 -18.71
C CYS A 15 -4.23 -5.56 -18.93
N PRO A 16 -4.90 -4.82 -19.83
CA PRO A 16 -4.63 -3.40 -20.07
C PRO A 16 -5.01 -2.48 -18.89
N GLY A 17 -5.84 -2.97 -17.96
CA GLY A 17 -6.28 -2.25 -16.76
C GLY A 17 -7.43 -1.29 -17.05
N VAL A 18 -8.58 -1.54 -16.44
CA VAL A 18 -9.78 -0.70 -16.55
C VAL A 18 -10.37 -0.42 -15.19
N CYS A 19 -11.12 0.68 -15.12
CA CYS A 19 -11.81 1.06 -13.91
C CYS A 19 -13.29 0.76 -13.96
N GLY A 20 -13.79 0.03 -12.95
CA GLY A 20 -15.22 -0.17 -12.74
C GLY A 20 -15.91 1.09 -12.21
N CYS A 21 -17.20 1.23 -12.46
CA CYS A 21 -18.06 2.27 -11.89
C CYS A 21 -18.14 2.20 -10.35
N ASP A 22 -17.78 1.06 -9.77
CA ASP A 22 -17.64 0.82 -8.33
C ASP A 22 -16.30 1.33 -7.78
N GLY A 23 -15.43 1.91 -8.62
CA GLY A 23 -14.12 2.41 -8.23
C GLY A 23 -13.06 1.32 -8.07
N LYS A 24 -13.32 0.08 -8.52
CA LYS A 24 -12.39 -1.05 -8.41
C LYS A 24 -11.63 -1.33 -9.72
N PHE A 25 -10.34 -1.64 -9.61
CA PHE A 25 -9.51 -2.07 -10.74
C PHE A 25 -9.92 -3.46 -11.25
N TYR A 26 -10.04 -3.60 -12.57
CA TYR A 26 -10.21 -4.87 -13.27
C TYR A 26 -9.17 -5.00 -14.39
N CYS A 27 -8.68 -6.21 -14.64
CA CYS A 27 -7.67 -6.43 -15.68
C CYS A 27 -8.13 -5.96 -17.06
N ASN A 28 -9.39 -6.20 -17.39
CA ASN A 28 -10.04 -5.71 -18.60
C ASN A 28 -11.54 -5.55 -18.36
N SER A 29 -12.24 -4.98 -19.35
CA SER A 29 -13.68 -4.73 -19.28
C SER A 29 -14.49 -6.02 -19.13
N CYS A 30 -14.00 -7.13 -19.69
CA CYS A 30 -14.66 -8.43 -19.54
C CYS A 30 -14.63 -8.92 -18.08
N TYR A 31 -13.51 -8.77 -17.38
CA TYR A 31 -13.44 -9.10 -15.96
C TYR A 31 -14.36 -8.21 -15.12
N ALA A 32 -14.50 -6.92 -15.45
CA ALA A 32 -15.48 -6.04 -14.81
C ALA A 32 -16.92 -6.55 -15.03
N GLN A 33 -17.28 -6.84 -16.28
CA GLN A 33 -18.62 -7.30 -16.64
C GLN A 33 -18.95 -8.69 -16.08
N SER A 34 -17.99 -9.61 -16.00
CA SER A 34 -18.19 -10.92 -15.38
C SER A 34 -18.48 -10.80 -13.87
N ALA A 35 -17.89 -9.79 -13.21
CA ALA A 35 -18.22 -9.41 -11.84
C ALA A 35 -19.53 -8.60 -11.73
N GLY A 36 -20.17 -8.25 -12.85
CA GLY A 36 -21.39 -7.47 -12.91
C GLY A 36 -21.18 -5.96 -12.72
N MET A 37 -19.98 -5.47 -13.02
CA MET A 37 -19.61 -4.05 -12.95
C MET A 37 -19.35 -3.51 -14.35
N ASP A 38 -19.87 -2.32 -14.64
CA ASP A 38 -19.53 -1.58 -15.85
C ASP A 38 -18.25 -0.78 -15.68
N VAL A 39 -17.56 -0.49 -16.78
CA VAL A 39 -16.37 0.37 -16.79
C VAL A 39 -16.74 1.81 -17.13
N SER A 40 -16.09 2.78 -16.49
CA SER A 40 -16.32 4.20 -16.73
C SER A 40 -15.01 4.92 -17.01
N PRO A 41 -14.86 5.59 -18.17
CA PRO A 41 -13.67 6.41 -18.48
C PRO A 41 -13.52 7.63 -17.56
N GLY A 42 -14.61 8.04 -16.90
CA GLY A 42 -14.63 9.17 -15.96
C GLY A 42 -14.40 8.76 -14.51
N THR A 43 -14.29 7.46 -14.24
CA THR A 43 -14.01 6.93 -12.90
C THR A 43 -12.54 6.57 -12.83
N THR A 44 -11.79 7.23 -11.94
CA THR A 44 -10.46 6.78 -11.55
C THR A 44 -10.61 5.70 -10.51
N CYS A 45 -10.01 4.54 -10.77
CA CYS A 45 -9.92 3.51 -9.77
C CYS A 45 -8.72 3.82 -8.93
N ALA A 46 -8.95 4.01 -7.63
CA ALA A 46 -7.92 3.64 -6.69
C ALA A 46 -7.59 2.18 -7.00
N ALA A 47 -6.30 1.83 -7.07
CA ALA A 47 -6.02 0.44 -6.79
C ALA A 47 -6.70 0.15 -5.43
N PRO A 48 -7.32 -1.02 -5.20
CA PRO A 48 -8.02 -1.29 -3.94
C PRO A 48 -7.13 -1.07 -2.69
N ASP A 49 -5.83 -0.91 -2.91
CA ASP A 49 -4.87 -0.26 -2.04
C ASP A 49 -4.18 0.90 -2.79
N ASP A 50 -4.42 2.15 -2.39
CA ASP A 50 -3.59 3.26 -2.87
C ASP A 50 -2.33 3.30 -2.01
N PHE A 51 -1.19 3.00 -2.65
CA PHE A 51 0.11 3.03 -2.01
C PHE A 51 0.84 4.34 -2.33
N ALA A 52 1.32 5.00 -1.29
CA ALA A 52 2.19 6.16 -1.40
C ALA A 52 3.50 5.89 -0.66
N ALA A 53 4.63 6.23 -1.26
CA ALA A 53 5.92 6.17 -0.59
C ALA A 53 6.55 7.57 -0.59
N GLY A 54 7.17 7.95 0.52
CA GLY A 54 7.88 9.22 0.65
C GLY A 54 9.21 9.03 1.34
N PHE A 55 10.25 9.71 0.85
CA PHE A 55 11.56 9.74 1.48
C PHE A 55 11.76 11.03 2.26
N TYR A 56 12.24 10.91 3.49
CA TYR A 56 12.43 12.02 4.40
C TYR A 56 13.85 11.99 4.95
N PHE A 57 14.62 13.03 4.61
CA PHE A 57 15.95 13.26 5.16
C PHE A 57 15.86 13.78 6.60
N GLY A 58 16.73 13.30 7.48
CA GLY A 58 16.73 13.71 8.89
C GLY A 58 17.87 13.12 9.70
N GLY A 59 17.73 13.07 11.03
CA GLY A 59 18.72 12.43 11.91
C GLY A 59 18.87 10.93 11.67
N LEU A 60 17.79 10.28 11.23
CA LEU A 60 17.81 8.98 10.55
C LEU A 60 17.01 9.15 9.26
N ASP A 61 17.56 8.66 8.15
CA ASP A 61 16.85 8.68 6.87
C ASP A 61 15.67 7.72 6.93
N ARG A 62 14.51 8.19 6.49
CA ARG A 62 13.24 7.47 6.59
C ARG A 62 12.62 7.30 5.22
N LEU A 63 12.23 6.07 4.92
CA LEU A 63 11.33 5.75 3.82
C LEU A 63 10.00 5.33 4.44
N ILE A 64 8.94 6.08 4.14
CA ILE A 64 7.62 5.85 4.70
C ILE A 64 6.71 5.35 3.59
N LEU A 65 6.19 4.14 3.75
CA LEU A 65 5.18 3.57 2.86
C LEU A 65 3.82 3.61 3.56
N ARG A 66 2.83 4.10 2.84
CA ARG A 66 1.44 4.26 3.27
C ARG A 66 0.54 3.47 2.33
N LYS A 67 -0.46 2.82 2.90
CA LYS A 67 -1.54 2.12 2.19
C LYS A 67 -2.87 2.66 2.71
N VAL A 68 -3.67 3.18 1.81
CA VAL A 68 -5.05 3.60 2.07
C VAL A 68 -5.99 2.44 1.77
N ASP A 69 -6.83 2.06 2.74
CA ASP A 69 -7.97 1.14 2.54
C ASP A 69 -9.27 1.94 2.71
N LEU A 70 -9.76 2.51 1.62
CA LEU A 70 -11.00 3.31 1.59
C LEU A 70 -12.24 2.47 1.92
N ALA A 71 -12.20 1.15 1.70
CA ALA A 71 -13.33 0.28 1.95
C ALA A 71 -13.57 0.06 3.45
N ARG A 72 -12.50 0.09 4.25
CA ARG A 72 -12.55 -0.05 5.70
C ARG A 72 -12.30 1.27 6.45
N ASP A 73 -12.06 2.34 5.71
CA ASP A 73 -11.62 3.64 6.24
C ASP A 73 -10.37 3.50 7.12
N LEU A 74 -9.37 2.76 6.63
CA LEU A 74 -8.13 2.49 7.37
C LEU A 74 -6.93 3.11 6.66
N CYS A 75 -5.97 3.58 7.44
CA CYS A 75 -4.64 3.93 6.95
C CYS A 75 -3.60 3.01 7.57
N ILE A 76 -2.74 2.42 6.74
CA ILE A 76 -1.63 1.59 7.19
C ILE A 76 -0.33 2.29 6.81
N ARG A 77 0.58 2.41 7.77
CA ARG A 77 1.89 3.06 7.59
C ARG A 77 2.99 2.15 8.08
N ILE A 78 4.03 1.99 7.27
CA ILE A 78 5.28 1.33 7.65
C ILE A 78 6.43 2.30 7.43
N VAL A 79 7.31 2.38 8.42
CA VAL A 79 8.45 3.29 8.44
C VAL A 79 9.72 2.45 8.39
N PHE A 80 10.47 2.61 7.33
CA PHE A 80 11.80 2.05 7.17
C PHE A 80 12.82 3.12 7.53
N VAL A 81 13.87 2.72 8.24
CA VAL A 81 14.97 3.59 8.65
C VAL A 81 16.31 3.00 8.28
N THR A 82 17.27 3.88 8.13
CA THR A 82 18.67 3.51 7.99
C THR A 82 19.58 4.52 8.73
N PRO A 83 20.63 4.03 9.42
CA PRO A 83 20.92 2.62 9.73
C PRO A 83 19.79 1.96 10.55
N PRO A 84 19.64 0.62 10.50
CA PRO A 84 18.53 -0.04 11.16
C PRO A 84 18.72 -0.01 12.68
N SER A 85 17.63 0.17 13.42
CA SER A 85 17.63 -0.06 14.85
C SER A 85 17.87 -1.55 15.15
N GLN A 86 18.82 -1.85 16.05
CA GLN A 86 19.12 -3.22 16.48
C GLN A 86 17.92 -3.84 17.21
N GLY A 87 17.45 -5.01 16.75
CA GLY A 87 16.39 -5.79 17.40
C GLY A 87 14.98 -5.29 17.09
N GLY A 88 14.36 -5.86 16.06
CA GLY A 88 12.97 -5.58 15.68
C GLY A 88 12.07 -6.81 15.80
N VAL A 89 10.76 -6.57 15.96
CA VAL A 89 9.71 -7.62 15.92
C VAL A 89 9.31 -8.02 14.50
N PHE A 90 9.88 -7.34 13.49
CA PHE A 90 9.58 -7.54 12.09
C PHE A 90 10.62 -8.45 11.43
N ASN A 91 10.15 -9.58 10.91
CA ASN A 91 10.92 -10.51 10.09
C ASN A 91 10.71 -10.20 8.59
N ILE A 92 10.90 -8.94 8.21
CA ILE A 92 10.76 -8.44 6.84
C ILE A 92 12.17 -8.27 6.27
N SER A 93 12.44 -8.89 5.12
CA SER A 93 13.71 -8.76 4.42
C SER A 93 13.74 -7.44 3.64
N LEU A 94 14.76 -6.61 3.86
CA LEU A 94 14.97 -5.36 3.15
C LEU A 94 16.32 -5.34 2.43
N PRO A 95 16.48 -4.55 1.34
CA PRO A 95 17.78 -4.31 0.73
C PRO A 95 18.66 -3.42 1.60
N GLU A 96 19.99 -3.53 1.41
CA GLU A 96 20.99 -2.65 2.04
C GLU A 96 20.93 -2.66 3.59
N ASP A 97 21.54 -1.66 4.25
CA ASP A 97 21.47 -1.48 5.70
C ASP A 97 20.18 -0.74 6.10
N TRP A 98 19.02 -1.30 5.74
CA TRP A 98 17.70 -0.76 6.12
C TRP A 98 16.95 -1.71 7.05
N GLY A 99 16.09 -1.14 7.88
CA GLY A 99 15.27 -1.88 8.83
C GLY A 99 13.89 -1.26 9.02
N VAL A 100 12.93 -2.05 9.49
CA VAL A 100 11.62 -1.52 9.90
C VAL A 100 11.79 -0.88 11.27
N SER A 101 11.53 0.42 11.37
CA SER A 101 11.44 1.13 12.66
C SER A 101 10.11 0.79 13.33
N ASP A 102 9.02 1.07 12.63
CA ASP A 102 7.67 0.96 13.18
C ASP A 102 6.64 0.73 12.06
N ALA A 103 5.51 0.12 12.42
CA ALA A 103 4.33 0.09 11.56
C ALA A 103 3.05 0.29 12.38
N TRP A 104 2.08 0.99 11.79
CA TRP A 104 0.86 1.44 12.44
C TRP A 104 -0.34 1.24 11.52
N ILE A 105 -1.49 1.05 12.13
CA ILE A 105 -2.79 1.18 11.47
C ILE A 105 -3.62 2.21 12.21
N THR A 106 -4.36 3.05 11.49
CA THR A 106 -5.35 3.97 12.06
C THR A 106 -6.74 3.67 11.52
N ASN A 107 -7.74 4.14 12.26
CA ASN A 107 -9.16 3.99 11.95
C ASN A 107 -9.72 5.06 10.99
N SER A 108 -8.85 5.74 10.23
CA SER A 108 -9.23 6.79 9.28
C SER A 108 -8.30 6.76 8.07
N ALA A 109 -8.87 6.59 6.87
CA ALA A 109 -8.11 6.64 5.62
C ALA A 109 -7.45 8.01 5.39
N ALA A 110 -8.05 9.09 5.90
CA ALA A 110 -7.52 10.44 5.79
C ALA A 110 -6.17 10.62 6.52
N ASP A 111 -5.84 9.74 7.47
CA ASP A 111 -4.59 9.81 8.22
C ASP A 111 -3.36 9.45 7.37
N CYS A 112 -3.57 8.84 6.20
CA CYS A 112 -2.49 8.58 5.25
C CYS A 112 -1.96 9.86 4.59
N GLU A 113 -2.77 10.92 4.53
CA GLU A 113 -2.36 12.24 4.06
C GLU A 113 -1.79 13.10 5.19
N ALA A 114 -1.90 12.66 6.45
CA ALA A 114 -1.41 13.40 7.60
C ALA A 114 0.13 13.37 7.70
N SER A 115 0.69 14.41 8.32
CA SER A 115 2.14 14.53 8.57
C SER A 115 2.69 13.32 9.32
N PRO A 116 3.93 12.88 9.02
CA PRO A 116 4.54 11.71 9.64
C PRO A 116 4.64 11.75 11.18
N GLU A 117 4.61 12.93 11.79
CA GLU A 117 4.92 13.14 13.20
C GLU A 117 3.79 12.76 14.18
N THR A 118 2.51 12.76 13.77
CA THR A 118 1.41 12.32 14.66
C THR A 118 0.18 11.92 13.86
N PRO A 119 -0.25 10.64 13.90
CA PRO A 119 -1.54 10.24 13.36
C PRO A 119 -2.65 10.87 14.23
N PRO A 120 -3.64 11.58 13.65
CA PRO A 120 -4.69 12.23 14.43
C PRO A 120 -5.80 11.25 14.89
N GLY A 121 -5.89 10.07 14.27
CA GLY A 121 -6.88 9.04 14.59
C GLY A 121 -6.48 8.05 15.70
N GLU A 122 -7.41 7.17 16.05
CA GLU A 122 -7.11 6.05 16.93
C GLU A 122 -6.19 5.08 16.20
N SER A 123 -5.03 4.76 16.79
CA SER A 123 -3.98 3.98 16.15
C SER A 123 -3.62 2.71 16.92
N ALA A 124 -3.29 1.65 16.20
CA ALA A 124 -2.68 0.44 16.75
C ALA A 124 -1.31 0.19 16.12
N GLN A 125 -0.33 -0.18 16.94
CA GLN A 125 1.01 -0.53 16.49
C GLN A 125 1.06 -2.00 16.07
N ALA A 126 1.80 -2.30 15.00
CA ALA A 126 2.05 -3.67 14.62
C ALA A 126 3.00 -4.32 15.63
N THR A 127 2.65 -5.53 16.06
CA THR A 127 3.43 -6.35 17.00
C THR A 127 4.41 -7.27 16.29
N GLY A 128 4.38 -7.29 14.97
CA GLY A 128 5.33 -8.00 14.12
C GLY A 128 4.93 -7.94 12.66
N GLY A 129 5.68 -8.66 11.84
CA GLY A 129 5.36 -8.80 10.43
C GLY A 129 6.41 -9.65 9.73
N SER A 130 6.07 -10.16 8.56
CA SER A 130 6.98 -10.96 7.74
C SER A 130 6.80 -10.70 6.26
N GLY A 131 7.85 -10.92 5.49
CA GLY A 131 7.83 -10.75 4.04
C GLY A 131 9.10 -10.12 3.50
N MET A 132 8.98 -9.40 2.39
CA MET A 132 10.09 -8.75 1.71
C MET A 132 9.70 -7.37 1.19
N VAL A 133 10.66 -6.47 1.24
CA VAL A 133 10.64 -5.18 0.54
C VAL A 133 11.77 -5.22 -0.49
N SER A 134 11.52 -4.63 -1.64
CA SER A 134 12.49 -4.48 -2.70
C SER A 134 12.43 -3.05 -3.22
N TRP A 135 13.54 -2.52 -3.72
CA TRP A 135 13.51 -1.24 -4.40
C TRP A 135 14.60 -1.15 -5.44
N THR A 136 14.41 -0.26 -6.40
CA THR A 136 15.42 0.08 -7.40
C THR A 136 16.09 1.39 -7.01
N THR A 137 17.38 1.33 -6.71
CA THR A 137 18.24 2.51 -6.54
C THR A 137 18.79 2.96 -7.89
N GLY A 138 18.98 4.27 -8.04
CA GLY A 138 19.70 4.83 -9.18
C GLY A 138 21.20 4.57 -9.08
N SER A 139 21.95 4.76 -10.17
CA SER A 139 23.39 4.49 -10.25
C SER A 139 24.29 5.33 -9.33
N SER A 140 23.76 6.33 -8.63
CA SER A 140 24.53 7.21 -7.74
C SER A 140 23.78 7.66 -6.47
N MET A 141 22.60 7.12 -6.17
CA MET A 141 21.75 7.65 -5.11
C MET A 141 21.29 6.56 -4.15
N TYR A 142 21.45 6.86 -2.87
CA TYR A 142 20.95 6.09 -1.73
C TYR A 142 19.43 6.02 -1.64
N VAL A 143 18.75 6.89 -2.38
CA VAL A 143 17.30 7.04 -2.34
C VAL A 143 16.66 6.18 -3.43
N PRO A 144 15.73 5.26 -3.09
CA PRO A 144 15.07 4.43 -4.08
C PRO A 144 14.10 5.25 -4.95
N CYS A 145 14.04 4.94 -6.26
CA CYS A 145 13.05 5.57 -7.15
C CYS A 145 11.68 4.92 -7.00
N ARG A 146 11.70 3.59 -6.89
CA ARG A 146 10.51 2.76 -6.78
C ARG A 146 10.71 1.70 -5.73
N VAL A 147 9.65 1.43 -4.98
CA VAL A 147 9.59 0.43 -3.93
C VAL A 147 8.54 -0.60 -4.28
N GLY A 148 8.85 -1.87 -4.05
CA GLY A 148 7.92 -2.97 -4.02
C GLY A 148 7.87 -3.56 -2.62
N ILE A 149 6.68 -3.92 -2.17
CA ILE A 149 6.42 -4.57 -0.89
C ILE A 149 5.58 -5.81 -1.12
N ASP A 150 6.00 -6.91 -0.53
CA ASP A 150 5.20 -8.13 -0.35
C ASP A 150 5.39 -8.60 1.09
N ALA A 151 4.57 -8.06 1.99
CA ALA A 151 4.70 -8.28 3.42
C ALA A 151 3.35 -8.32 4.12
N THR A 152 3.29 -9.02 5.25
CA THR A 152 2.12 -9.04 6.13
C THR A 152 2.48 -8.44 7.47
N LEU A 153 1.72 -7.44 7.89
CA LEU A 153 1.80 -6.86 9.23
C LEU A 153 0.87 -7.61 10.19
N ILE A 154 1.29 -7.75 11.44
CA ILE A 154 0.56 -8.45 12.50
C ILE A 154 0.23 -7.44 13.59
N PHE A 155 -1.03 -7.40 14.01
CA PHE A 155 -1.57 -6.50 15.02
C PHE A 155 -2.21 -7.31 16.16
N SER A 156 -1.40 -8.03 16.93
CA SER A 156 -1.91 -8.86 18.03
C SER A 156 -2.40 -7.99 19.19
N GLY A 157 -3.66 -8.14 19.59
CA GLY A 157 -4.24 -7.35 20.68
C GLY A 157 -4.70 -5.94 20.26
N ALA A 158 -4.89 -5.72 18.96
CA ALA A 158 -5.41 -4.46 18.45
C ALA A 158 -6.90 -4.25 18.80
N PRO A 159 -7.39 -3.00 18.76
CA PRO A 159 -8.81 -2.69 18.96
C PRO A 159 -9.71 -3.45 17.97
N SER A 160 -11.00 -3.60 18.30
CA SER A 160 -11.95 -4.38 17.50
C SER A 160 -12.18 -3.88 16.08
N TRP A 161 -11.85 -2.62 15.78
CA TRP A 161 -11.92 -2.05 14.45
C TRP A 161 -10.72 -2.45 13.57
N ALA A 162 -9.58 -2.80 14.17
CA ALA A 162 -8.36 -3.17 13.46
C ALA A 162 -8.32 -4.67 13.15
N PRO A 163 -7.96 -5.09 11.93
CA PRO A 163 -7.76 -6.49 11.62
C PRO A 163 -6.51 -7.03 12.33
N ALA A 164 -6.52 -8.32 12.66
CA ALA A 164 -5.38 -8.98 13.32
C ALA A 164 -4.12 -9.04 12.43
N SER A 165 -4.28 -8.97 11.11
CA SER A 165 -3.18 -8.86 10.16
C SER A 165 -3.60 -8.07 8.92
N VAL A 166 -2.62 -7.42 8.28
CA VAL A 166 -2.82 -6.68 7.02
C VAL A 166 -1.77 -7.11 6.00
N PRO A 167 -2.18 -7.68 4.86
CA PRO A 167 -1.28 -7.90 3.73
C PRO A 167 -1.03 -6.58 2.98
N LEU A 168 0.23 -6.38 2.62
CA LEU A 168 0.77 -5.29 1.80
C LEU A 168 1.41 -5.94 0.58
N SER A 169 0.79 -5.80 -0.59
CA SER A 169 1.35 -6.32 -1.84
C SER A 169 1.20 -5.27 -2.93
N ALA A 170 2.33 -4.68 -3.33
CA ALA A 170 2.41 -3.72 -4.41
C ALA A 170 3.83 -3.64 -4.96
N ALA A 171 3.95 -3.40 -6.26
CA ALA A 171 5.23 -3.26 -6.93
C ALA A 171 5.32 -1.91 -7.64
N GLY A 172 6.53 -1.34 -7.69
CA GLY A 172 6.78 -0.14 -8.47
C GLY A 172 6.20 1.15 -7.91
N ILE A 173 5.92 1.21 -6.60
CA ILE A 173 5.40 2.40 -5.89
C ILE A 173 6.42 3.52 -6.06
N VAL A 174 5.99 4.66 -6.61
CA VAL A 174 6.87 5.82 -6.79
C VAL A 174 7.17 6.44 -5.43
N VAL A 175 8.45 6.70 -5.17
CA VAL A 175 8.89 7.36 -3.95
C VAL A 175 8.94 8.87 -4.17
N GLU A 176 8.11 9.62 -3.45
CA GLU A 176 8.20 11.09 -3.44
C GLU A 176 9.52 11.53 -2.80
N GLY A 177 10.24 12.43 -3.48
CA GLY A 177 11.62 12.78 -3.13
C GLY A 177 12.67 11.73 -3.55
N GLY A 178 12.24 10.66 -4.20
CA GLY A 178 13.13 9.61 -4.74
C GLY A 178 13.75 9.97 -6.08
N CYS A 179 15.03 9.60 -6.26
CA CYS A 179 15.78 9.78 -7.50
C CYS A 179 15.77 11.21 -8.09
N GLN A 180 15.80 12.22 -7.23
CA GLN A 180 16.01 13.63 -7.58
C GLN A 180 17.48 14.03 -7.46
#